data_AF-A0AAT9FLU0-F1
#
_entry.id   AF-A0AAT9FLU0-F1
#
_cell.length_a   1.000
_cell.length_b   1.000
_cell.length_c   1.000
_cell.angle_alpha   90.00
_cell.angle_beta   90.00
_cell.angle_gamma   90.00
#
_symmetry.space_group_name_H-M   'P 1'
#
loop_
_entity.id
_entity.type
_entity.pdbx_description
1 polymer ?
#
loop_
_entity_poly.entity_id
_entity_poly.type
_entity_poly.pdbx_seq_one_letter_code
_entity_poly.pdbx_strand_id
1 'polypeptide(L)'
;MTGADKQWIKARKLVAAEKPHAAAAILRTLAKQQPSNPGIHLDYANVLTMLGELDASRGVLSRLKQSKSNDPHLLIEVAVGYFKMGDYQVAREQLHELWTTSGDIATGIALLEVLERLGETAIASPMADELAEKHSRARLMQGILALKQGDAEKSLFALNKLLSDNGSAVEPRTIYRAMLTKANALERLSRYAEAWQEMLAAKTQAMPAPAVRQRGERLMQRKLKESRARIAATDPFEKREPCHKSPMLVTGHPRSGTSVCSLHLANALGCSMADEIGAFARTLDKLRLVNKVTNSWSEEKIEAARAHYKEQMLAFLPELADSRRWIDKNPGLEWQLDQWLTLFRGSQVKIVRRKALDCLVSCMFTYLPINPWTMRFFEVGAAAQSIADSIEIQHMMLEKAPHQIEILHYEDFVASLANTQPMITSQTNINHSPNYSSVTKAVTTSRVDRAEPYREFLPTDIVVSLEEV
;
A
#
# COMPACT_ATOMS: atom_id res chain seq x y z
N MET A 1 5.68 37.64 1.70
CA MET A 1 6.27 36.33 1.38
C MET A 1 7.78 36.48 1.23
N THR A 2 8.53 36.02 2.22
CA THR A 2 10.00 36.09 2.27
C THR A 2 10.64 35.21 1.18
N GLY A 3 11.95 35.35 0.96
CA GLY A 3 12.71 34.45 0.09
C GLY A 3 12.62 32.98 0.53
N ALA A 4 12.60 32.74 1.85
CA ALA A 4 12.46 31.40 2.43
C ALA A 4 11.07 30.82 2.17
N ASP A 5 10.00 31.61 2.30
CA ASP A 5 8.62 31.16 2.02
C ASP A 5 8.47 30.70 0.56
N LYS A 6 9.08 31.44 -0.38
CA LYS A 6 9.08 31.07 -1.81
C LYS A 6 9.79 29.73 -2.04
N GLN A 7 10.93 29.51 -1.38
CA GLN A 7 11.66 28.23 -1.46
C GLN A 7 10.87 27.09 -0.82
N TRP A 8 10.19 27.34 0.30
CA TRP A 8 9.37 26.34 0.97
C TRP A 8 8.18 25.90 0.10
N ILE A 9 7.46 26.86 -0.49
CA ILE A 9 6.40 26.60 -1.47
C ILE A 9 6.95 25.83 -2.69
N LYS A 10 8.14 26.20 -3.18
CA LYS A 10 8.81 25.48 -4.27
C LYS A 10 9.09 24.02 -3.89
N ALA A 11 9.57 23.75 -2.68
CA ALA A 11 9.79 22.39 -2.20
C ALA A 11 8.49 21.57 -2.20
N ARG A 12 7.38 22.13 -1.68
CA ARG A 12 6.05 21.48 -1.72
C ARG A 12 5.57 21.19 -3.15
N LYS A 13 5.77 22.13 -4.09
CA LYS A 13 5.48 21.92 -5.51
C LYS A 13 6.33 20.82 -6.13
N LEU A 14 7.60 20.67 -5.72
CA LEU A 14 8.46 19.58 -6.18
C LEU A 14 7.99 18.22 -5.66
N VAL A 15 7.53 18.12 -4.41
CA VAL A 15 6.90 16.90 -3.87
C VAL A 15 5.68 16.53 -4.70
N ALA A 16 4.77 17.47 -4.95
CA ALA A 16 3.59 17.24 -5.78
C ALA A 16 3.92 16.89 -7.25
N ALA A 17 5.10 17.29 -7.73
CA ALA A 17 5.61 16.96 -9.06
C ALA A 17 6.45 15.67 -9.09
N GLU A 18 6.40 14.84 -8.03
CA GLU A 18 7.16 13.58 -7.90
C GLU A 18 8.68 13.78 -7.97
N LYS A 19 9.18 14.89 -7.42
CA LYS A 19 10.62 15.23 -7.34
C LYS A 19 11.10 15.34 -5.88
N PRO A 20 10.98 14.29 -5.06
CA PRO A 20 11.28 14.35 -3.63
C PRO A 20 12.74 14.66 -3.32
N HIS A 21 13.71 14.18 -4.12
CA HIS A 21 15.13 14.51 -3.91
C HIS A 21 15.43 16.01 -4.03
N ALA A 22 14.84 16.67 -5.03
CA ALA A 22 15.00 18.11 -5.22
C ALA A 22 14.33 18.90 -4.08
N ALA A 23 13.17 18.43 -3.60
CA ALA A 23 12.50 19.01 -2.44
C ALA A 23 13.34 18.87 -1.17
N ALA A 24 13.92 17.68 -0.92
CA ALA A 24 14.76 17.40 0.24
C ALA A 24 15.99 18.32 0.29
N ALA A 25 16.63 18.58 -0.85
CA ALA A 25 17.78 19.48 -0.92
C ALA A 25 17.44 20.93 -0.49
N ILE A 26 16.27 21.43 -0.93
CA ILE A 26 15.76 22.75 -0.53
C ILE A 26 15.41 22.76 0.95
N LEU A 27 14.62 21.78 1.42
CA LEU A 27 14.16 21.69 2.80
C LEU A 27 15.31 21.54 3.80
N ARG A 28 16.35 20.78 3.46
CA ARG A 28 17.57 20.67 4.27
C ARG A 28 18.26 22.01 4.46
N THR A 29 18.31 22.82 3.41
CA THR A 29 18.91 24.16 3.47
C THR A 29 18.07 25.09 4.34
N LEU A 30 16.76 25.08 4.13
CA LEU A 30 15.81 25.88 4.91
C LEU A 30 15.81 25.50 6.39
N ALA A 31 15.84 24.21 6.72
CA ALA A 31 15.90 23.71 8.09
C ALA A 31 17.16 24.18 8.84
N LYS A 32 18.28 24.38 8.14
CA LYS A 32 19.49 24.98 8.73
C LYS A 32 19.37 26.48 8.93
N GLN A 33 18.71 27.18 8.02
CA GLN A 33 18.53 28.63 8.08
C GLN A 33 17.46 29.07 9.08
N GLN A 34 16.46 28.21 9.33
CA GLN A 34 15.33 28.47 10.21
C GLN A 34 15.13 27.34 11.22
N PRO A 35 16.08 27.13 12.16
CA PRO A 35 16.05 26.01 13.10
C PRO A 35 14.85 26.04 14.07
N SER A 36 14.18 27.18 14.21
CA SER A 36 13.01 27.37 15.06
C SER A 36 11.67 27.18 14.32
N ASN A 37 11.67 26.88 13.01
CA ASN A 37 10.45 26.73 12.23
C ASN A 37 10.01 25.25 12.14
N PRO A 38 9.10 24.78 13.01
CA PRO A 38 8.74 23.36 13.06
C PRO A 38 8.09 22.85 11.77
N GLY A 39 7.39 23.71 11.01
CA GLY A 39 6.74 23.32 9.76
C GLY A 39 7.73 22.91 8.67
N ILE A 40 8.89 23.57 8.58
CA ILE A 40 9.95 23.22 7.63
C ILE A 40 10.57 21.86 7.98
N HIS A 41 10.80 21.63 9.28
CA HIS A 41 11.35 20.36 9.77
C HIS A 41 10.36 19.21 9.57
N LEU A 42 9.07 19.44 9.78
CA LEU A 42 8.02 18.44 9.53
C LEU A 42 7.94 18.08 8.05
N ASP A 43 7.93 19.06 7.15
CA ASP A 43 7.95 18.80 5.71
C ASP A 43 9.25 18.10 5.29
N TYR A 44 10.38 18.44 5.90
CA TYR A 44 11.64 17.76 5.65
C TYR A 44 11.58 16.29 6.07
N ALA A 45 11.09 15.98 7.27
CA ALA A 45 10.88 14.61 7.74
C ALA A 45 9.93 13.82 6.83
N ASN A 46 8.82 14.43 6.41
CA ASN A 46 7.88 13.82 5.47
C ASN A 46 8.57 13.45 4.14
N VAL A 47 9.40 14.34 3.59
CA VAL A 47 10.16 14.05 2.36
C VAL A 47 11.23 12.97 2.58
N LEU A 48 11.93 12.98 3.71
CA LEU A 48 12.89 11.92 4.09
C LEU A 48 12.18 10.55 4.16
N THR A 49 10.99 10.51 4.74
CA THR A 49 10.13 9.31 4.77
C THR A 49 9.79 8.81 3.37
N MET A 50 9.40 9.71 2.45
CA MET A 50 9.13 9.35 1.04
C MET A 50 10.36 8.79 0.33
N LEU A 51 11.55 9.28 0.69
CA LEU A 51 12.83 8.82 0.17
C LEU A 51 13.35 7.54 0.85
N GLY A 52 12.65 7.04 1.88
CA GLY A 52 13.11 5.91 2.68
C GLY A 52 14.31 6.21 3.57
N GLU A 53 14.64 7.49 3.79
CA GLU A 53 15.67 7.93 4.74
C GLU A 53 15.07 7.95 6.17
N LEU A 54 14.61 6.79 6.65
CA LEU A 54 13.80 6.71 7.86
C LEU A 54 14.53 7.15 9.12
N ASP A 55 15.79 6.77 9.31
CA ASP A 55 16.54 7.15 10.50
C ASP A 55 16.77 8.67 10.57
N ALA A 56 17.04 9.29 9.42
CA ALA A 56 17.13 10.74 9.32
C ALA A 56 15.77 11.40 9.64
N SER A 57 14.67 10.84 9.14
CA SER A 57 13.31 11.29 9.42
C SER A 57 12.97 11.20 10.92
N ARG A 58 13.21 10.03 11.54
CA ARG A 58 13.07 9.81 12.99
C ARG A 58 13.88 10.81 13.80
N GLY A 59 15.13 11.06 13.41
CA GLY A 59 15.99 12.06 14.06
C GLY A 59 15.45 13.49 13.96
N VAL A 60 14.75 13.84 12.89
CA VAL A 60 14.06 15.15 12.77
C VAL A 60 12.81 15.19 13.64
N LEU A 61 11.95 14.17 13.58
CA LEU A 61 10.70 14.10 14.37
C LEU A 61 10.97 14.04 15.88
N SER A 62 11.98 13.28 16.32
CA SER A 62 12.38 13.22 17.73
C SER A 62 12.82 14.59 18.25
N ARG A 63 13.56 15.37 17.45
CA ARG A 63 13.95 16.74 17.82
C ARG A 63 12.76 17.69 17.88
N LEU A 64 11.80 17.55 16.96
CA LEU A 64 10.56 18.32 17.01
C LEU A 64 9.77 18.02 18.29
N LYS A 65 9.63 16.75 18.67
CA LYS A 65 9.00 16.35 19.93
C LYS A 65 9.73 16.94 21.16
N GLN A 66 11.06 16.98 21.14
CA GLN A 66 11.89 17.52 22.23
C GLN A 66 11.91 19.04 22.32
N SER A 67 11.46 19.77 21.29
CA SER A 67 11.54 21.24 21.21
C SER A 67 10.69 22.01 22.25
N LYS A 68 10.06 21.29 23.20
CA LYS A 68 9.11 21.81 24.21
C LYS A 68 7.92 22.58 23.62
N SER A 69 7.62 22.37 22.33
CA SER A 69 6.39 22.89 21.75
C SER A 69 5.21 22.16 22.36
N ASN A 70 4.32 22.90 23.04
CA ASN A 70 3.05 22.39 23.54
C ASN A 70 1.92 22.57 22.51
N ASP A 71 2.24 22.89 21.25
CA ASP A 71 1.26 23.00 20.17
C ASP A 71 0.69 21.60 19.82
N PRO A 72 -0.59 21.33 20.14
CA PRO A 72 -1.19 20.01 19.89
C PRO A 72 -1.19 19.65 18.40
N HIS A 73 -1.33 20.62 17.50
CA HIS A 73 -1.34 20.37 16.07
C HIS A 73 0.01 19.84 15.59
N LEU A 74 1.11 20.45 16.06
CA LEU A 74 2.46 19.97 15.75
C LEU A 74 2.69 18.55 16.30
N LEU A 75 2.23 18.26 17.52
CA LEU A 75 2.38 16.94 18.13
C LEU A 75 1.60 15.86 17.38
N ILE A 76 0.38 16.15 16.93
CA ILE A 76 -0.40 15.27 16.05
C ILE A 76 0.39 15.00 14.77
N GLU A 77 0.90 16.04 14.11
CA GLU A 77 1.65 15.88 12.85
C GLU A 77 2.95 15.10 13.03
N VAL A 78 3.64 15.24 14.17
CA VAL A 78 4.81 14.41 14.52
C VAL A 78 4.41 12.94 14.65
N ALA A 79 3.32 12.64 15.35
CA ALA A 79 2.81 11.28 15.47
C ALA A 79 2.34 10.70 14.13
N VAL A 80 1.69 11.50 13.28
CA VAL A 80 1.35 11.14 11.89
C VAL A 80 2.62 10.88 11.07
N GLY A 81 3.71 11.59 11.32
CA GLY A 81 5.04 11.30 10.76
C GLY A 81 5.52 9.89 11.12
N TYR A 82 5.46 9.51 12.39
CA TYR A 82 5.76 8.14 12.84
C TYR A 82 4.84 7.10 12.18
N PHE A 83 3.54 7.38 12.09
CA PHE A 83 2.58 6.52 11.39
C PHE A 83 2.97 6.28 9.92
N LYS A 84 3.37 7.34 9.20
CA LYS A 84 3.79 7.25 7.78
C LYS A 84 5.10 6.47 7.59
N MET A 85 5.98 6.48 8.58
CA MET A 85 7.21 5.67 8.58
C MET A 85 6.92 4.21 8.94
N GLY A 86 5.72 3.91 9.43
CA GLY A 86 5.35 2.58 9.89
C GLY A 86 5.60 2.31 11.37
N ASP A 87 6.05 3.31 12.13
CA ASP A 87 6.28 3.23 13.57
C ASP A 87 4.93 3.38 14.33
N TYR A 88 3.98 2.48 14.05
CA TYR A 88 2.60 2.59 14.51
C TYR A 88 2.48 2.60 16.04
N GLN A 89 3.31 1.82 16.73
CA GLN A 89 3.30 1.79 18.20
C GLN A 89 3.74 3.13 18.79
N VAL A 90 4.77 3.77 18.22
CA VAL A 90 5.25 5.09 18.63
C VAL A 90 4.18 6.15 18.37
N ALA A 91 3.51 6.09 17.22
CA ALA A 91 2.39 6.97 16.90
C ALA A 91 1.21 6.78 17.87
N ARG A 92 0.86 5.52 18.18
CA ARG A 92 -0.20 5.14 19.11
C ARG A 92 0.04 5.71 20.50
N GLU A 93 1.23 5.48 21.06
CA GLU A 93 1.59 5.94 22.41
C GLU A 93 1.51 7.48 22.51
N GLN A 94 2.05 8.19 21.52
CA GLN A 94 2.03 9.66 21.49
C GLN A 94 0.61 10.22 21.36
N LEU A 95 -0.19 9.67 20.45
CA LEU A 95 -1.57 10.14 20.25
C LEU A 95 -2.46 9.78 21.45
N HIS A 96 -2.24 8.64 22.09
CA HIS A 96 -2.96 8.24 23.29
C HIS A 96 -2.67 9.17 24.47
N GLU A 97 -1.39 9.50 24.71
CA GLU A 97 -0.99 10.48 25.73
C GLU A 97 -1.63 11.85 25.48
N LEU A 98 -1.57 12.32 24.22
CA LEU A 98 -2.15 13.61 23.83
C LEU A 98 -3.68 13.61 23.96
N TRP A 99 -4.34 12.51 23.58
CA TRP A 99 -5.79 12.36 23.69
C TRP A 99 -6.25 12.34 25.15
N THR A 100 -5.54 11.61 26.02
CA THR A 100 -5.84 11.52 27.45
C THR A 100 -5.74 12.88 28.14
N THR A 101 -4.80 13.72 27.69
CA THR A 101 -4.57 15.05 28.28
C THR A 101 -5.52 16.11 27.74
N SER A 102 -5.81 16.09 26.43
CA SER A 102 -6.53 17.18 25.75
C SER A 102 -8.00 16.89 25.47
N GLY A 103 -8.38 15.63 25.21
CA GLY A 103 -9.68 15.27 24.66
C GLY A 103 -9.98 15.90 23.30
N ASP A 104 -8.95 16.41 22.60
CA ASP A 104 -9.11 17.13 21.34
C ASP A 104 -9.53 16.20 20.18
N ILE A 105 -10.59 16.58 19.47
CA ILE A 105 -11.19 15.76 18.41
C ILE A 105 -10.17 15.39 17.33
N ALA A 106 -9.29 16.32 16.92
CA ALA A 106 -8.32 16.03 15.85
C ALA A 106 -7.31 14.96 16.30
N THR A 107 -6.86 15.02 17.56
CA THR A 107 -6.06 13.96 18.17
C THR A 107 -6.81 12.63 18.19
N GLY A 108 -8.10 12.67 18.58
CA GLY A 108 -8.93 11.48 18.62
C GLY A 108 -9.10 10.81 17.24
N ILE A 109 -9.31 11.60 16.19
CA ILE A 109 -9.36 11.11 14.81
C ILE A 109 -8.04 10.45 14.40
N ALA A 110 -6.91 11.09 14.67
CA ALA A 110 -5.60 10.51 14.34
C ALA A 110 -5.38 9.19 15.11
N LEU A 111 -5.72 9.14 16.40
CA LEU A 111 -5.62 7.93 17.21
C LEU A 111 -6.50 6.80 16.67
N LEU A 112 -7.74 7.08 16.25
CA LEU A 112 -8.63 6.08 15.65
C LEU A 112 -8.02 5.39 14.43
N GLU A 113 -7.31 6.13 13.57
CA GLU A 113 -6.63 5.55 12.41
C GLU A 113 -5.47 4.64 12.82
N VAL A 114 -4.73 5.00 13.86
CA VAL A 114 -3.65 4.14 14.40
C VAL A 114 -4.21 2.90 15.06
N LEU A 115 -5.28 3.00 15.86
CA LEU A 115 -5.91 1.85 16.51
C LEU A 115 -6.52 0.89 15.47
N GLU A 116 -7.15 1.41 14.42
CA GLU A 116 -7.65 0.61 13.31
C GLU A 116 -6.52 -0.11 12.56
N ARG A 117 -5.38 0.56 12.41
CA ARG A 117 -4.17 -0.01 11.79
C ARG A 117 -3.59 -1.16 12.63
N LEU A 118 -3.49 -0.98 13.94
CA LEU A 118 -2.99 -1.98 14.89
C LEU A 118 -3.99 -3.11 15.16
N GLY A 119 -5.25 -2.99 14.71
CA GLY A 119 -6.29 -3.98 14.98
C GLY A 119 -6.80 -3.92 16.43
N GLU A 120 -6.59 -2.82 17.14
CA GLU A 120 -7.08 -2.57 18.51
C GLU A 120 -8.58 -2.19 18.49
N THR A 121 -9.40 -3.01 17.84
CA THR A 121 -10.81 -2.72 17.56
C THR A 121 -11.65 -2.54 18.84
N ALA A 122 -11.29 -3.23 19.93
CA ALA A 122 -11.97 -3.11 21.21
C ALA A 122 -11.88 -1.69 21.81
N ILE A 123 -10.79 -0.96 21.51
CA ILE A 123 -10.59 0.43 21.94
C ILE A 123 -11.14 1.38 20.88
N ALA A 124 -10.89 1.10 19.60
CA ALA A 124 -11.27 1.98 18.51
C ALA A 124 -12.80 2.13 18.36
N SER A 125 -13.57 1.05 18.53
CA SER A 125 -15.02 1.08 18.26
C SER A 125 -15.81 2.01 19.20
N PRO A 126 -15.68 1.91 20.53
CA PRO A 126 -16.38 2.84 21.43
C PRO A 126 -15.99 4.30 21.19
N MET A 127 -14.70 4.55 20.93
CA MET A 127 -14.19 5.88 20.63
C MET A 127 -14.76 6.44 19.31
N ALA A 128 -14.88 5.60 18.28
CA ALA A 128 -15.50 5.99 17.02
C ALA A 128 -16.99 6.29 17.19
N ASP A 129 -17.70 5.50 18.00
CA ASP A 129 -19.12 5.75 18.32
C ASP A 129 -19.31 7.10 19.04
N GLU A 130 -18.43 7.46 19.99
CA GLU A 130 -18.48 8.75 20.69
C GLU A 130 -18.18 9.95 19.76
N LEU A 131 -17.17 9.81 18.91
CA LEU A 131 -16.70 10.90 18.06
C LEU A 131 -17.49 11.06 16.76
N ALA A 132 -18.26 10.05 16.34
CA ALA A 132 -18.99 10.06 15.07
C ALA A 132 -19.97 11.24 14.97
N GLU A 133 -20.63 11.62 16.06
CA GLU A 133 -21.54 12.77 16.09
C GLU A 133 -20.82 14.13 15.96
N LYS A 134 -19.52 14.17 16.26
CA LYS A 134 -18.72 15.41 16.30
C LYS A 134 -17.89 15.60 15.02
N HIS A 135 -17.58 14.53 14.28
CA HIS A 135 -16.68 14.62 13.14
C HIS A 135 -16.92 13.54 12.06
N SER A 136 -16.98 13.96 10.79
CA SER A 136 -17.25 13.07 9.64
C SER A 136 -16.23 11.93 9.51
N ARG A 137 -14.94 12.20 9.74
CA ARG A 137 -13.91 11.15 9.70
C ARG A 137 -14.05 10.11 10.81
N ALA A 138 -14.59 10.47 12.00
CA ALA A 138 -14.91 9.48 13.03
C ALA A 138 -16.07 8.59 12.58
N ARG A 139 -17.10 9.18 11.95
CA ARG A 139 -18.22 8.42 11.40
C ARG A 139 -17.80 7.47 10.26
N LEU A 140 -16.83 7.87 9.43
CA LEU A 140 -16.19 6.94 8.49
C LEU A 140 -15.52 5.77 9.23
N MET A 141 -14.74 6.04 10.28
CA MET A 141 -14.07 5.00 11.06
C MET A 141 -15.07 4.08 11.78
N GLN A 142 -16.19 4.61 12.27
CA GLN A 142 -17.30 3.82 12.82
C GLN A 142 -17.80 2.79 11.79
N GLY A 143 -18.04 3.22 10.55
CA GLY A 143 -18.45 2.32 9.47
C GLY A 143 -17.41 1.24 9.15
N ILE A 144 -16.14 1.64 9.01
CA ILE A 144 -15.03 0.71 8.74
C ILE A 144 -14.88 -0.34 9.85
N LEU A 145 -14.92 0.09 11.11
CA LEU A 145 -14.77 -0.81 12.26
C LEU A 145 -15.96 -1.76 12.40
N ALA A 146 -17.20 -1.26 12.20
CA ALA A 146 -18.39 -2.10 12.18
C ALA A 146 -18.32 -3.19 11.10
N LEU A 147 -17.91 -2.83 9.88
CA LEU A 147 -17.75 -3.78 8.78
C LEU A 147 -16.71 -4.87 9.10
N LYS A 148 -15.60 -4.50 9.77
CA LYS A 148 -14.58 -5.46 10.22
C LYS A 148 -15.08 -6.40 11.31
N GLN A 149 -15.98 -5.94 12.16
CA GLN A 149 -16.63 -6.75 13.20
C GLN A 149 -17.74 -7.64 12.63
N GLY A 150 -18.01 -7.58 11.32
CA GLY A 150 -19.08 -8.34 10.67
C GLY A 150 -20.45 -7.67 10.75
N ASP A 151 -20.55 -6.47 11.31
CA ASP A 151 -21.79 -5.72 11.43
C ASP A 151 -21.98 -4.79 10.22
N ALA A 152 -22.41 -5.39 9.11
CA ALA A 152 -22.62 -4.68 7.86
C ALA A 152 -23.79 -3.68 7.92
N GLU A 153 -24.82 -3.95 8.73
CA GLU A 153 -25.95 -3.03 8.92
C GLU A 153 -25.54 -1.76 9.69
N LYS A 154 -24.81 -1.89 10.81
CA LYS A 154 -24.26 -0.72 11.53
C LYS A 154 -23.31 0.07 10.63
N SER A 155 -22.50 -0.62 9.83
CA SER A 155 -21.65 0.04 8.83
C SER A 155 -22.48 0.85 7.84
N LEU A 156 -23.52 0.24 7.24
CA LEU A 156 -24.37 0.90 6.26
C LEU A 156 -25.10 2.11 6.86
N PHE A 157 -25.63 1.99 8.08
CA PHE A 157 -26.28 3.09 8.80
C PHE A 157 -25.33 4.29 9.01
N ALA A 158 -24.13 4.03 9.57
CA ALA A 158 -23.15 5.09 9.84
C ALA A 158 -22.71 5.81 8.55
N LEU A 159 -22.48 5.06 7.48
CA LEU A 159 -22.02 5.60 6.20
C LEU A 159 -23.13 6.35 5.46
N ASN A 160 -24.38 5.87 5.51
CA ASN A 160 -25.51 6.61 4.97
C ASN A 160 -25.69 7.95 5.68
N LYS A 161 -25.59 7.99 7.01
CA LYS A 161 -25.64 9.24 7.78
C LYS A 161 -24.53 10.22 7.36
N LEU A 162 -23.30 9.73 7.22
CA LEU A 162 -22.17 10.55 6.73
C LEU A 162 -22.43 11.12 5.34
N LEU A 163 -22.98 10.32 4.43
CA LEU A 163 -23.22 10.71 3.04
C LEU A 163 -24.48 11.58 2.86
N SER A 164 -25.45 11.49 3.77
CA SER A 164 -26.67 12.33 3.76
C SER A 164 -26.48 13.67 4.45
N ASP A 165 -25.54 13.75 5.40
CA ASP A 165 -25.21 14.99 6.10
C ASP A 165 -24.51 15.95 5.11
N ASN A 166 -25.31 16.71 4.35
CA ASN A 166 -24.87 17.77 3.43
C ASN A 166 -24.22 18.99 4.14
N GLY A 167 -23.94 18.87 5.45
CA GLY A 167 -23.43 19.94 6.30
C GLY A 167 -21.90 19.98 6.35
N SER A 168 -21.34 21.15 5.98
CA SER A 168 -19.90 21.49 5.98
C SER A 168 -19.00 20.60 5.10
N ALA A 169 -17.92 21.19 4.58
CA ALA A 169 -17.07 20.61 3.54
C ALA A 169 -16.34 19.33 3.99
N VAL A 170 -17.01 18.17 3.94
CA VAL A 170 -16.38 16.87 4.14
C VAL A 170 -15.29 16.69 3.08
N GLU A 171 -14.11 16.28 3.51
CA GLU A 171 -12.98 16.07 2.61
C GLU A 171 -13.35 15.04 1.52
N PRO A 172 -13.10 15.32 0.23
CA PRO A 172 -13.42 14.39 -0.87
C PRO A 172 -12.87 12.98 -0.69
N ARG A 173 -11.69 12.84 -0.04
CA ARG A 173 -11.10 11.53 0.27
C ARG A 173 -11.92 10.74 1.29
N THR A 174 -12.50 11.43 2.27
CA THR A 174 -13.38 10.82 3.28
C THR A 174 -14.66 10.32 2.61
N ILE A 175 -15.25 11.12 1.71
CA ILE A 175 -16.44 10.70 0.94
C ILE A 175 -16.13 9.48 0.06
N TYR A 176 -15.05 9.51 -0.71
CA TYR A 176 -14.68 8.38 -1.57
C TYR A 176 -14.47 7.08 -0.77
N ARG A 177 -13.76 7.16 0.36
CA ARG A 177 -13.54 6.00 1.24
C ARG A 177 -14.86 5.53 1.88
N ALA A 178 -15.77 6.44 2.22
CA ALA A 178 -17.09 6.11 2.75
C ALA A 178 -17.95 5.36 1.73
N MET A 179 -18.05 5.84 0.49
CA MET A 179 -18.84 5.20 -0.56
C MET A 179 -18.31 3.80 -0.91
N LEU A 180 -16.99 3.61 -1.02
CA LEU A 180 -16.42 2.27 -1.23
C LEU A 180 -16.65 1.35 -0.03
N THR A 181 -16.59 1.87 1.20
CA THR A 181 -16.91 1.08 2.40
C THR A 181 -18.40 0.69 2.41
N LYS A 182 -19.28 1.59 1.96
CA LYS A 182 -20.73 1.34 1.82
C LYS A 182 -21.00 0.27 0.77
N ALA A 183 -20.34 0.32 -0.38
CA ALA A 183 -20.42 -0.73 -1.39
C ALA A 183 -20.00 -2.09 -0.83
N ASN A 184 -18.93 -2.16 -0.03
CA ASN A 184 -18.53 -3.40 0.64
C ASN A 184 -19.55 -3.87 1.71
N ALA A 185 -20.20 -2.95 2.43
CA ALA A 185 -21.27 -3.29 3.37
C ALA A 185 -22.50 -3.87 2.64
N LEU A 186 -22.90 -3.26 1.52
CA LEU A 186 -23.98 -3.78 0.66
C LEU A 186 -23.64 -5.17 0.12
N GLU A 187 -22.39 -5.39 -0.32
CA GLU A 187 -21.91 -6.72 -0.73
C GLU A 187 -22.02 -7.74 0.43
N ARG A 188 -21.72 -7.36 1.67
CA ARG A 188 -21.85 -8.24 2.84
C ARG A 188 -23.30 -8.61 3.16
N LEU A 189 -24.24 -7.74 2.80
CA LEU A 189 -25.68 -7.95 2.90
C LEU A 189 -26.27 -8.63 1.65
N SER A 190 -25.43 -9.13 0.73
CA SER A 190 -25.85 -9.74 -0.54
C SER A 190 -26.69 -8.83 -1.44
N ARG A 191 -26.60 -7.50 -1.28
CA ARG A 191 -27.27 -6.49 -2.11
C ARG A 191 -26.38 -6.12 -3.30
N TYR A 192 -26.08 -7.11 -4.15
CA TYR A 192 -25.00 -7.01 -5.15
C TYR A 192 -25.21 -5.92 -6.21
N ALA A 193 -26.44 -5.76 -6.72
CA ALA A 193 -26.76 -4.71 -7.69
C ALA A 193 -26.50 -3.31 -7.11
N GLU A 194 -26.97 -3.05 -5.88
CA GLU A 194 -26.76 -1.77 -5.19
C GLU A 194 -25.28 -1.56 -4.84
N ALA A 195 -24.58 -2.62 -4.43
CA ALA A 195 -23.16 -2.59 -4.16
C ALA A 195 -22.35 -2.18 -5.41
N TRP A 196 -22.71 -2.73 -6.57
CA TRP A 196 -22.09 -2.40 -7.85
C TRP A 196 -22.34 -0.94 -8.25
N GLN A 197 -23.59 -0.48 -8.16
CA GLN A 197 -23.96 0.90 -8.45
C GLN A 197 -23.23 1.91 -7.54
N GLU A 198 -23.21 1.64 -6.22
CA GLU A 198 -22.51 2.49 -5.25
C GLU A 198 -21.00 2.53 -5.53
N MET A 199 -20.39 1.39 -5.88
CA MET A 199 -18.98 1.33 -6.25
C MET A 199 -18.69 2.18 -7.50
N LEU A 200 -19.49 2.08 -8.55
CA LEU A 200 -19.32 2.87 -9.77
C LEU A 200 -19.50 4.37 -9.50
N ALA A 201 -20.48 4.74 -8.67
CA ALA A 201 -20.68 6.12 -8.24
C ALA A 201 -19.46 6.65 -7.49
N ALA A 202 -18.89 5.85 -6.57
CA ALA A 202 -17.69 6.21 -5.82
C ALA A 202 -16.49 6.48 -6.74
N LYS A 203 -16.25 5.61 -7.73
CA LYS A 203 -15.17 5.77 -8.71
C LYS A 203 -15.39 7.00 -9.58
N THR A 204 -16.61 7.21 -10.06
CA THR A 204 -16.96 8.36 -10.90
C THR A 204 -16.74 9.67 -10.16
N GLN A 205 -17.17 9.76 -8.90
CA GLN A 205 -17.02 10.96 -8.08
C GLN A 205 -15.55 11.27 -7.74
N ALA A 206 -14.75 10.24 -7.45
CA ALA A 206 -13.34 10.42 -7.10
C ALA A 206 -12.40 10.50 -8.32
N MET A 207 -12.95 10.41 -9.54
CA MET A 207 -12.21 10.39 -10.79
C MET A 207 -11.36 11.67 -10.92
N PRO A 208 -10.03 11.56 -11.13
CA PRO A 208 -9.20 12.74 -11.35
C PRO A 208 -9.58 13.50 -12.63
N ALA A 209 -9.20 14.78 -12.69
CA ALA A 209 -9.40 15.59 -13.89
C ALA A 209 -8.79 14.93 -15.14
N PRO A 210 -9.40 15.06 -16.34
CA PRO A 210 -8.97 14.36 -17.55
C PRO A 210 -7.47 14.52 -17.89
N ALA A 211 -6.90 15.71 -17.69
CA ALA A 211 -5.48 15.96 -17.94
C ALA A 211 -4.55 15.14 -17.03
N VAL A 212 -4.94 14.95 -15.76
CA VAL A 212 -4.20 14.12 -14.80
C VAL A 212 -4.29 12.65 -15.20
N ARG A 213 -5.48 12.18 -15.57
CA ARG A 213 -5.71 10.80 -16.04
C ARG A 213 -4.89 10.48 -17.28
N GLN A 214 -4.97 11.33 -18.31
CA GLN A 214 -4.23 11.13 -19.56
C GLN A 214 -2.70 11.13 -19.33
N ARG A 215 -2.21 11.98 -18.42
CA ARG A 215 -0.79 11.96 -18.03
C ARG A 215 -0.42 10.65 -17.33
N GLY A 216 -1.26 10.19 -16.41
CA GLY A 216 -1.11 8.90 -15.71
C GLY A 216 -1.06 7.72 -16.67
N GLU A 217 -2.04 7.66 -17.57
CA GLU A 217 -2.15 6.59 -18.56
C GLU A 217 -0.93 6.52 -19.48
N ARG A 218 -0.50 7.66 -20.04
CA ARG A 218 0.73 7.72 -20.86
C ARG A 218 1.96 7.26 -20.09
N LEU A 219 2.06 7.62 -18.81
CA LEU A 219 3.16 7.19 -17.96
C LEU A 219 3.14 5.66 -17.75
N MET A 220 1.97 5.08 -17.51
CA MET A 220 1.81 3.64 -17.32
C MET A 220 2.07 2.86 -18.60
N GLN A 221 1.51 3.28 -19.74
CA GLN A 221 1.77 2.68 -21.04
C GLN A 221 3.26 2.71 -21.38
N ARG A 222 3.94 3.83 -21.11
CA ARG A 222 5.39 3.91 -21.29
C ARG A 222 6.13 2.92 -20.39
N LYS A 223 5.82 2.85 -19.10
CA LYS A 223 6.45 1.92 -18.15
C LYS A 223 6.24 0.46 -18.56
N LEU A 224 5.03 0.10 -18.99
CA LEU A 224 4.72 -1.23 -19.50
C LEU A 224 5.52 -1.57 -20.75
N LYS A 225 5.58 -0.66 -21.72
CA LYS A 225 6.37 -0.83 -22.94
C LYS A 225 7.86 -0.99 -22.63
N GLU A 226 8.40 -0.14 -21.75
CA GLU A 226 9.80 -0.22 -21.29
C GLU A 226 10.08 -1.53 -20.55
N SER A 227 9.15 -1.99 -19.72
CA SER A 227 9.24 -3.27 -19.02
C SER A 227 9.28 -4.45 -19.99
N ARG A 228 8.30 -4.54 -20.90
CA ARG A 228 8.23 -5.60 -21.92
C ARG A 228 9.51 -5.65 -22.76
N ALA A 229 9.98 -4.49 -23.25
CA ALA A 229 11.20 -4.40 -24.04
C ALA A 229 12.44 -4.85 -23.24
N ARG A 230 12.54 -4.48 -21.97
CA ARG A 230 13.65 -4.86 -21.10
C ARG A 230 13.67 -6.36 -20.80
N ILE A 231 12.50 -6.94 -20.48
CA ILE A 231 12.35 -8.39 -20.24
C ILE A 231 12.70 -9.17 -21.52
N ALA A 232 12.21 -8.73 -22.67
CA ALA A 232 12.52 -9.37 -23.96
C ALA A 232 14.04 -9.40 -24.24
N ALA A 233 14.73 -8.29 -23.95
CA ALA A 233 16.18 -8.14 -24.12
C ALA A 233 17.03 -8.77 -23.01
N THR A 234 16.42 -9.31 -21.95
CA THR A 234 17.12 -10.01 -20.87
C THR A 234 17.39 -11.44 -21.29
N ASP A 235 18.58 -11.96 -20.99
CA ASP A 235 18.90 -13.36 -21.29
C ASP A 235 18.11 -14.31 -20.37
N PRO A 236 17.82 -15.56 -20.80
CA PRO A 236 17.25 -16.56 -19.91
C PRO A 236 18.11 -16.75 -18.66
N PHE A 237 17.46 -16.84 -17.51
CA PHE A 237 18.10 -17.09 -16.24
C PHE A 237 18.43 -18.58 -16.10
N GLU A 238 19.71 -18.87 -15.86
CA GLU A 238 20.17 -20.22 -15.57
C GLU A 238 19.52 -20.75 -14.29
N LYS A 239 19.29 -22.07 -14.25
CA LYS A 239 18.89 -22.74 -13.02
C LYS A 239 19.95 -22.52 -11.95
N ARG A 240 19.53 -22.02 -10.79
CA ARG A 240 20.39 -21.82 -9.62
C ARG A 240 19.71 -22.36 -8.38
N GLU A 241 20.51 -22.94 -7.50
CA GLU A 241 20.01 -23.36 -6.20
C GLU A 241 19.58 -22.14 -5.36
N PRO A 242 18.44 -22.23 -4.65
CA PRO A 242 17.99 -21.17 -3.77
C PRO A 242 19.06 -20.78 -2.75
N CYS A 243 19.37 -19.49 -2.69
CA CYS A 243 20.33 -18.96 -1.73
C CYS A 243 19.58 -18.44 -0.50
N HIS A 244 19.86 -18.99 0.68
CA HIS A 244 19.22 -18.55 1.93
C HIS A 244 19.41 -17.05 2.20
N LYS A 245 20.53 -16.45 1.74
CA LYS A 245 20.79 -15.01 1.89
C LYS A 245 19.99 -14.13 0.92
N SER A 246 19.29 -14.70 -0.06
CA SER A 246 18.43 -13.95 -0.98
C SER A 246 17.00 -13.91 -0.43
N PRO A 247 16.35 -12.73 -0.41
CA PRO A 247 14.95 -12.64 -0.05
C PRO A 247 14.09 -13.50 -0.99
N MET A 248 13.07 -14.16 -0.46
CA MET A 248 12.01 -14.72 -1.30
C MET A 248 11.09 -13.57 -1.72
N LEU A 249 10.71 -13.48 -2.98
CA LEU A 249 9.71 -12.51 -3.43
C LEU A 249 8.35 -13.18 -3.54
N VAL A 250 7.32 -12.56 -2.98
CA VAL A 250 5.92 -12.86 -3.30
C VAL A 250 5.31 -11.65 -4.01
N THR A 251 4.91 -11.84 -5.26
CA THR A 251 4.36 -10.78 -6.12
C THR A 251 3.12 -11.28 -6.86
N GLY A 252 2.55 -10.43 -7.71
CA GLY A 252 1.34 -10.65 -8.48
C GLY A 252 0.57 -9.36 -8.63
N HIS A 253 -0.45 -9.37 -9.49
CA HIS A 253 -1.30 -8.21 -9.68
C HIS A 253 -1.92 -7.78 -8.33
N PRO A 254 -2.08 -6.47 -8.05
CA PRO A 254 -2.81 -6.02 -6.87
C PRO A 254 -4.15 -6.76 -6.71
N ARG A 255 -4.43 -7.19 -5.47
CA ARG A 255 -5.64 -7.97 -5.11
C ARG A 255 -5.68 -9.43 -5.60
N SER A 256 -4.58 -9.98 -6.10
CA SER A 256 -4.47 -11.41 -6.42
C SER A 256 -4.37 -12.34 -5.18
N GLY A 257 -4.37 -11.79 -3.96
CA GLY A 257 -4.28 -12.60 -2.73
C GLY A 257 -2.86 -12.78 -2.18
N THR A 258 -1.89 -12.03 -2.69
CA THR A 258 -0.50 -12.00 -2.20
C THR A 258 -0.37 -11.87 -0.68
N SER A 259 -1.22 -11.06 -0.02
CA SER A 259 -1.19 -10.91 1.44
C SER A 259 -1.52 -12.20 2.19
N VAL A 260 -2.52 -12.97 1.72
CA VAL A 260 -2.91 -14.25 2.32
C VAL A 260 -1.81 -15.27 2.08
N CYS A 261 -1.38 -15.43 0.83
CA CYS A 261 -0.33 -16.40 0.48
C CYS A 261 0.97 -16.11 1.23
N SER A 262 1.42 -14.86 1.29
CA SER A 262 2.68 -14.51 1.94
C SER A 262 2.66 -14.75 3.44
N LEU A 263 1.53 -14.49 4.13
CA LEU A 263 1.42 -14.78 5.56
C LEU A 263 1.54 -16.28 5.83
N HIS A 264 0.78 -17.09 5.09
CA HIS A 264 0.80 -18.53 5.26
C HIS A 264 2.17 -19.12 4.92
N LEU A 265 2.82 -18.63 3.86
CA LEU A 265 4.20 -19.00 3.52
C LEU A 265 5.18 -18.59 4.61
N ALA A 266 5.07 -17.37 5.15
CA ALA A 266 5.93 -16.88 6.23
C ALA A 266 5.81 -17.77 7.47
N ASN A 267 4.58 -18.12 7.85
CA ASN A 267 4.32 -19.02 8.97
C ASN A 267 4.87 -20.44 8.72
N ALA A 268 4.61 -21.00 7.53
CA ALA A 268 5.09 -22.33 7.16
C ALA A 268 6.63 -22.42 7.11
N LEU A 269 7.29 -21.33 6.71
CA LEU A 269 8.75 -21.25 6.63
C LEU A 269 9.40 -20.77 7.93
N GLY A 270 8.63 -20.34 8.92
CA GLY A 270 9.13 -19.73 10.16
C GLY A 270 9.99 -18.50 9.90
N CYS A 271 9.58 -17.63 8.97
CA CYS A 271 10.37 -16.48 8.56
C CYS A 271 9.58 -15.17 8.60
N SER A 272 10.30 -14.05 8.77
CA SER A 272 9.69 -12.72 8.72
C SER A 272 9.16 -12.36 7.32
N MET A 273 8.12 -11.53 7.27
CA MET A 273 7.55 -11.00 6.04
C MET A 273 7.62 -9.48 6.05
N ALA A 274 8.11 -8.90 4.96
CA ALA A 274 8.06 -7.48 4.67
C ALA A 274 6.87 -7.17 3.76
N ASP A 275 6.09 -6.16 4.13
CA ASP A 275 4.79 -5.87 3.55
C ASP A 275 4.82 -4.56 2.74
N GLU A 276 4.96 -4.65 1.41
CA GLU A 276 4.92 -3.49 0.48
C GLU A 276 5.98 -2.40 0.76
N ILE A 277 7.15 -2.79 1.29
CA ILE A 277 8.25 -1.85 1.47
C ILE A 277 8.81 -1.49 0.10
N GLY A 278 8.68 -0.23 -0.30
CA GLY A 278 9.21 0.29 -1.58
C GLY A 278 10.75 0.33 -1.70
N ALA A 279 11.48 -0.47 -0.91
CA ALA A 279 12.94 -0.50 -0.85
C ALA A 279 13.57 -0.82 -2.22
N PHE A 280 12.99 -1.78 -2.94
CA PHE A 280 13.50 -2.18 -4.25
C PHE A 280 13.38 -1.06 -5.29
N ALA A 281 12.20 -0.45 -5.42
CA ALA A 281 11.99 0.65 -6.35
C ALA A 281 12.90 1.85 -6.05
N ARG A 282 13.06 2.22 -4.77
CA ARG A 282 13.97 3.30 -4.34
C ARG A 282 15.43 2.96 -4.64
N THR A 283 15.81 1.68 -4.49
CA THR A 283 17.17 1.22 -4.81
C THR A 283 17.49 1.38 -6.29
N LEU A 284 16.56 0.97 -7.16
CA LEU A 284 16.74 1.13 -8.59
C LEU A 284 16.80 2.61 -9.00
N ASP A 285 15.98 3.47 -8.39
CA ASP A 285 15.99 4.91 -8.66
C ASP A 285 17.30 5.57 -8.22
N LYS A 286 17.74 5.34 -6.98
CA LYS A 286 18.98 5.88 -6.42
C LYS A 286 20.19 5.55 -7.28
N LEU A 287 20.26 4.31 -7.78
CA LEU A 287 21.35 3.82 -8.61
C LEU A 287 21.13 4.03 -10.11
N ARG A 288 20.02 4.68 -10.51
CA ARG A 288 19.65 4.94 -11.91
C ARG A 288 19.60 3.69 -12.77
N LEU A 289 19.15 2.59 -12.16
CA LEU A 289 18.97 1.28 -12.78
C LEU A 289 17.55 1.07 -13.30
N VAL A 290 16.62 1.98 -13.01
CA VAL A 290 15.27 1.97 -13.59
C VAL A 290 15.36 1.88 -15.13
N ASN A 291 14.63 0.93 -15.71
CA ASN A 291 14.58 0.67 -17.15
C ASN A 291 15.92 0.27 -17.82
N LYS A 292 16.99 -0.02 -17.07
CA LYS A 292 18.24 -0.50 -17.63
C LYS A 292 18.20 -2.01 -17.83
N VAL A 293 18.59 -2.47 -19.03
CA VAL A 293 18.76 -3.90 -19.33
C VAL A 293 19.77 -4.51 -18.38
N THR A 294 19.41 -5.63 -17.79
CA THR A 294 20.11 -6.27 -16.68
C THR A 294 21.45 -6.87 -17.05
N ASN A 295 21.59 -7.38 -18.29
CA ASN A 295 22.86 -7.92 -18.81
C ASN A 295 24.02 -6.90 -18.79
N SER A 296 23.71 -5.61 -18.69
CA SER A 296 24.71 -4.53 -18.63
C SER A 296 25.18 -4.17 -17.22
N TRP A 297 24.65 -4.83 -16.19
CA TRP A 297 24.96 -4.50 -14.79
C TRP A 297 26.28 -5.16 -14.38
N SER A 298 27.24 -4.37 -13.92
CA SER A 298 28.46 -4.89 -13.31
C SER A 298 28.18 -5.51 -11.94
N GLU A 299 29.00 -6.46 -11.50
CA GLU A 299 28.91 -7.03 -10.15
C GLU A 299 29.00 -5.96 -9.05
N GLU A 300 29.82 -4.93 -9.25
CA GLU A 300 29.89 -3.78 -8.34
C GLU A 300 28.54 -3.07 -8.18
N LYS A 301 27.81 -2.85 -9.29
CA LYS A 301 26.47 -2.23 -9.24
C LYS A 301 25.45 -3.14 -8.58
N ILE A 302 25.52 -4.44 -8.84
CA ILE A 302 24.66 -5.45 -8.20
C ILE A 302 24.90 -5.44 -6.69
N GLU A 303 26.15 -5.43 -6.24
CA GLU A 303 26.46 -5.43 -4.81
C GLU A 303 26.06 -4.12 -4.13
N ALA A 304 26.29 -2.98 -4.78
CA ALA A 304 25.81 -1.68 -4.30
C ALA A 304 24.27 -1.64 -4.17
N ALA A 305 23.55 -2.23 -5.13
CA ALA A 305 22.10 -2.34 -5.08
C ALA A 305 21.63 -3.28 -3.96
N ARG A 306 22.28 -4.43 -3.74
CA ARG A 306 21.95 -5.33 -2.64
C ARG A 306 22.17 -4.67 -1.28
N ALA A 307 23.31 -4.01 -1.11
CA ALA A 307 23.65 -3.31 0.12
C ALA A 307 22.62 -2.23 0.44
N HIS A 308 22.27 -1.40 -0.54
CA HIS A 308 21.29 -0.34 -0.33
C HIS A 308 19.85 -0.88 -0.14
N TYR A 309 19.45 -1.93 -0.86
CA TYR A 309 18.17 -2.59 -0.60
C TYR A 309 18.12 -3.12 0.84
N LYS A 310 19.17 -3.80 1.31
CA LYS A 310 19.24 -4.33 2.68
C LYS A 310 19.16 -3.22 3.72
N GLU A 311 19.91 -2.13 3.53
CA GLU A 311 19.85 -0.93 4.37
C GLU A 311 18.41 -0.40 4.47
N GLN A 312 17.73 -0.26 3.33
CA GLN A 312 16.34 0.20 3.28
C GLN A 312 15.37 -0.75 3.99
N MET A 313 15.56 -2.06 3.85
CA MET A 313 14.72 -3.04 4.54
C MET A 313 14.92 -3.00 6.04
N LEU A 314 16.17 -2.94 6.51
CA LEU A 314 16.50 -2.90 7.94
C LEU A 314 16.04 -1.62 8.63
N ALA A 315 15.99 -0.49 7.91
CA ALA A 315 15.46 0.76 8.44
C ALA A 315 13.95 0.68 8.76
N PHE A 316 13.21 -0.14 8.00
CA PHE A 316 11.77 -0.38 8.20
C PHE A 316 11.50 -1.56 9.15
N LEU A 317 12.25 -2.65 9.03
CA LEU A 317 12.10 -3.87 9.81
C LEU A 317 13.47 -4.30 10.37
N PRO A 318 13.90 -3.71 11.50
CA PRO A 318 15.19 -4.01 12.12
C PRO A 318 15.38 -5.50 12.45
N GLU A 319 14.29 -6.20 12.78
CA GLU A 319 14.26 -7.65 13.03
C GLU A 319 14.74 -8.51 11.86
N LEU A 320 14.84 -7.95 10.64
CA LEU A 320 15.44 -8.65 9.50
C LEU A 320 16.96 -8.81 9.61
N ALA A 321 17.64 -8.08 10.50
CA ALA A 321 19.10 -8.14 10.67
C ALA A 321 19.58 -9.54 11.03
N ASP A 322 18.84 -10.21 11.92
CA ASP A 322 19.15 -11.56 12.42
C ASP A 322 18.44 -12.66 11.60
N SER A 323 17.58 -12.26 10.67
CA SER A 323 16.80 -13.19 9.88
C SER A 323 17.67 -13.85 8.81
N ARG A 324 17.71 -15.19 8.85
CA ARG A 324 18.40 -15.99 7.83
C ARG A 324 17.68 -15.96 6.49
N ARG A 325 16.37 -15.68 6.47
CA ARG A 325 15.49 -15.71 5.31
C ARG A 325 14.27 -14.84 5.60
N TRP A 326 13.81 -14.06 4.64
CA TRP A 326 12.52 -13.38 4.75
C TRP A 326 11.78 -13.37 3.42
N ILE A 327 10.49 -13.05 3.48
CA ILE A 327 9.64 -12.81 2.33
C ILE A 327 9.53 -11.30 2.11
N ASP A 328 9.82 -10.83 0.91
CA ASP A 328 9.41 -9.52 0.43
C ASP A 328 8.09 -9.66 -0.34
N LYS A 329 7.00 -9.12 0.20
CA LYS A 329 5.69 -9.12 -0.44
C LYS A 329 5.45 -7.76 -1.09
N ASN A 330 5.52 -7.71 -2.41
CA ASN A 330 5.36 -6.48 -3.20
C ASN A 330 4.48 -6.76 -4.44
N PRO A 331 3.16 -6.51 -4.40
CA PRO A 331 2.29 -6.67 -5.55
C PRO A 331 2.63 -5.64 -6.63
N GLY A 332 2.55 -6.02 -7.91
CA GLY A 332 2.96 -5.18 -9.04
C GLY A 332 4.45 -5.27 -9.37
N LEU A 333 5.27 -5.98 -8.57
CA LEU A 333 6.70 -6.14 -8.86
C LEU A 333 6.95 -7.10 -10.04
N GLU A 334 5.92 -7.75 -10.58
CA GLU A 334 6.03 -8.60 -11.78
C GLU A 334 6.73 -7.88 -12.96
N TRP A 335 6.55 -6.56 -13.08
CA TRP A 335 7.15 -5.73 -14.13
C TRP A 335 8.63 -5.44 -13.94
N GLN A 336 9.23 -5.91 -12.85
CA GLN A 336 10.65 -5.71 -12.55
C GLN A 336 11.31 -7.02 -12.13
N LEU A 337 10.70 -8.18 -12.43
CA LEU A 337 11.23 -9.48 -12.04
C LEU A 337 12.58 -9.78 -12.70
N ASP A 338 12.80 -9.32 -13.93
CA ASP A 338 14.11 -9.42 -14.58
C ASP A 338 15.19 -8.72 -13.76
N GLN A 339 14.88 -7.52 -13.26
CA GLN A 339 15.79 -6.74 -12.41
C GLN A 339 15.96 -7.37 -11.03
N TRP A 340 14.88 -7.92 -10.47
CA TRP A 340 14.89 -8.62 -9.18
C TRP A 340 15.77 -9.87 -9.23
N LEU A 341 15.58 -10.74 -10.23
CA LEU A 341 16.35 -11.98 -10.38
C LEU A 341 17.81 -11.71 -10.75
N THR A 342 18.09 -10.60 -11.43
CA THR A 342 19.47 -10.14 -11.64
C THR A 342 20.12 -9.72 -10.32
N LEU A 343 19.39 -8.94 -9.52
CA LEU A 343 19.87 -8.48 -8.22
C LEU A 343 20.00 -9.64 -7.24
N PHE A 344 19.05 -10.56 -7.18
CA PHE A 344 19.00 -11.67 -6.25
C PHE A 344 18.98 -12.99 -7.02
N ARG A 345 20.12 -13.36 -7.60
CA ARG A 345 20.26 -14.55 -8.47
C ARG A 345 19.87 -15.87 -7.82
N GLY A 346 19.83 -15.96 -6.50
CA GLY A 346 19.35 -17.14 -5.76
C GLY A 346 17.96 -16.96 -5.14
N SER A 347 17.22 -15.91 -5.50
CA SER A 347 15.86 -15.67 -5.03
C SER A 347 14.91 -16.72 -5.61
N GLN A 348 13.99 -17.18 -4.77
CA GLN A 348 12.76 -17.83 -5.23
C GLN A 348 11.67 -16.78 -5.36
N VAL A 349 10.88 -16.85 -6.43
CA VAL A 349 9.78 -15.94 -6.70
C VAL A 349 8.49 -16.74 -6.72
N LYS A 350 7.52 -16.32 -5.93
CA LYS A 350 6.15 -16.82 -5.97
C LYS A 350 5.26 -15.75 -6.60
N ILE A 351 4.68 -16.03 -7.76
CA ILE A 351 3.70 -15.16 -8.39
C ILE A 351 2.31 -15.68 -8.02
N VAL A 352 1.55 -14.89 -7.27
CA VAL A 352 0.19 -15.24 -6.89
C VAL A 352 -0.77 -14.82 -7.99
N ARG A 353 -1.45 -15.81 -8.58
CA ARG A 353 -2.52 -15.62 -9.56
C ARG A 353 -3.86 -15.93 -8.91
N ARG A 354 -4.85 -15.11 -9.20
CA ARG A 354 -6.24 -15.30 -8.81
C ARG A 354 -7.08 -15.30 -10.08
N LYS A 355 -8.26 -15.91 -10.08
CA LYS A 355 -9.25 -15.74 -11.14
C LYS A 355 -9.36 -14.26 -11.53
N ALA A 356 -9.22 -13.95 -12.81
CA ALA A 356 -9.05 -12.58 -13.27
C ALA A 356 -10.27 -11.70 -12.94
N LEU A 357 -11.49 -12.23 -13.07
CA LEU A 357 -12.72 -11.53 -12.70
C LEU A 357 -12.79 -11.20 -11.21
N ASP A 358 -12.34 -12.13 -10.36
CA ASP A 358 -12.26 -11.94 -8.91
C ASP A 358 -11.27 -10.85 -8.52
N CYS A 359 -10.14 -10.80 -9.24
CA CYS A 359 -9.15 -9.74 -9.13
C CYS A 359 -9.73 -8.38 -9.57
N LEU A 360 -10.46 -8.34 -10.69
CA LEU A 360 -11.14 -7.15 -11.22
C LEU A 360 -12.12 -6.58 -10.21
N VAL A 361 -13.09 -7.37 -9.75
CA VAL A 361 -14.08 -6.93 -8.76
C VAL A 361 -13.37 -6.47 -7.49
N SER A 362 -12.32 -7.18 -7.06
CA SER A 362 -11.55 -6.76 -5.88
C SER A 362 -10.84 -5.42 -6.06
N CYS A 363 -10.29 -5.10 -7.23
CA CYS A 363 -9.71 -3.80 -7.53
C CYS A 363 -10.77 -2.68 -7.51
N MET A 364 -11.95 -2.96 -8.07
CA MET A 364 -13.05 -2.00 -8.13
C MET A 364 -13.61 -1.64 -6.74
N PHE A 365 -13.71 -2.61 -5.84
CA PHE A 365 -14.27 -2.39 -4.49
C PHE A 365 -13.26 -1.89 -3.43
N THR A 366 -11.97 -1.80 -3.76
CA THR A 366 -10.93 -1.44 -2.79
C THR A 366 -10.58 0.05 -2.88
N TYR A 367 -10.53 0.72 -1.73
CA TYR A 367 -9.93 2.04 -1.63
C TYR A 367 -8.41 1.93 -1.79
N LEU A 368 -7.87 2.58 -2.81
CA LEU A 368 -6.44 2.63 -3.09
C LEU A 368 -6.00 4.09 -3.25
N PRO A 369 -4.87 4.50 -2.67
CA PRO A 369 -4.31 5.82 -2.91
C PRO A 369 -4.11 6.09 -4.40
N ILE A 370 -4.51 7.27 -4.86
CA ILE A 370 -4.41 7.64 -6.28
C ILE A 370 -2.95 7.79 -6.68
N ASN A 371 -2.53 7.01 -7.66
CA ASN A 371 -1.23 7.08 -8.32
C ASN A 371 -1.38 6.63 -9.79
N PRO A 372 -0.35 6.74 -10.64
CA PRO A 372 -0.41 6.31 -12.03
C PRO A 372 -1.00 4.90 -12.25
N TRP A 373 -0.66 3.95 -11.38
CA TRP A 373 -1.17 2.58 -11.46
C TRP A 373 -2.64 2.48 -11.06
N THR A 374 -2.99 2.97 -9.88
CA THR A 374 -4.33 2.78 -9.31
C THR A 374 -5.40 3.59 -10.02
N MET A 375 -5.02 4.60 -10.82
CA MET A 375 -5.94 5.30 -11.72
C MET A 375 -6.64 4.37 -12.71
N ARG A 376 -6.03 3.23 -13.09
CA ARG A 376 -6.68 2.24 -13.95
C ARG A 376 -7.86 1.53 -13.26
N PHE A 377 -7.93 1.56 -11.93
CA PHE A 377 -9.00 0.94 -11.14
C PHE A 377 -10.22 1.85 -10.91
N PHE A 378 -10.34 2.92 -11.70
CA PHE A 378 -11.51 3.79 -11.70
C PHE A 378 -12.50 3.46 -12.82
N GLU A 379 -12.07 2.67 -13.81
CA GLU A 379 -12.89 2.24 -14.94
C GLU A 379 -12.72 0.73 -15.12
N VAL A 380 -13.83 0.01 -15.35
CA VAL A 380 -13.83 -1.47 -15.42
C VAL A 380 -12.91 -1.97 -16.54
N GLY A 381 -12.99 -1.38 -17.74
CA GLY A 381 -12.16 -1.75 -18.88
C GLY A 381 -10.66 -1.50 -18.64
N ALA A 382 -10.30 -0.35 -18.06
CA ALA A 382 -8.90 -0.03 -17.76
C ALA A 382 -8.30 -0.96 -16.71
N ALA A 383 -9.11 -1.38 -15.72
CA ALA A 383 -8.74 -2.35 -14.70
C ALA A 383 -8.58 -3.76 -15.27
N ALA A 384 -9.50 -4.20 -16.14
CA ALA A 384 -9.40 -5.48 -16.85
C ALA A 384 -8.12 -5.54 -17.69
N GLN A 385 -7.85 -4.49 -18.47
CA GLN A 385 -6.62 -4.42 -19.25
C GLN A 385 -5.36 -4.46 -18.37
N SER A 386 -5.38 -3.91 -17.14
CA SER A 386 -4.19 -3.97 -16.27
C SER A 386 -3.91 -5.38 -15.75
N ILE A 387 -4.96 -6.18 -15.55
CA ILE A 387 -4.85 -7.58 -15.18
C ILE A 387 -4.25 -8.37 -16.35
N ALA A 388 -4.77 -8.18 -17.56
CA ALA A 388 -4.24 -8.82 -18.77
C ALA A 388 -2.76 -8.44 -19.00
N ASP A 389 -2.41 -7.15 -18.90
CA ASP A 389 -1.02 -6.68 -19.01
C ASP A 389 -0.09 -7.34 -17.98
N SER A 390 -0.57 -7.54 -16.75
CA SER A 390 0.19 -8.23 -15.70
C SER A 390 0.38 -9.70 -16.02
N ILE A 391 -0.67 -10.42 -16.45
CA ILE A 391 -0.58 -11.83 -16.82
C ILE A 391 0.39 -12.05 -17.99
N GLU A 392 0.34 -11.19 -19.01
CA GLU A 392 1.28 -11.23 -20.14
C GLU A 392 2.73 -11.10 -19.67
N ILE A 393 3.03 -10.10 -18.83
CA ILE A 393 4.39 -9.91 -18.29
C ILE A 393 4.83 -11.11 -17.45
N GLN A 394 3.92 -11.69 -16.67
CA GLN A 394 4.22 -12.91 -15.90
C GLN A 394 4.57 -14.08 -16.82
N HIS A 395 3.87 -14.26 -17.95
CA HIS A 395 4.23 -15.28 -18.95
C HIS A 395 5.61 -15.04 -19.55
N MET A 396 5.92 -13.80 -19.95
CA MET A 396 7.26 -13.45 -20.44
C MET A 396 8.35 -13.79 -19.42
N MET A 397 8.08 -13.56 -18.12
CA MET A 397 9.05 -13.88 -17.07
C MET A 397 9.18 -15.37 -16.78
N LEU A 398 8.09 -16.14 -16.87
CA LEU A 398 8.13 -17.61 -16.75
C LEU A 398 8.98 -18.25 -17.84
N GLU A 399 8.93 -17.73 -19.07
CA GLU A 399 9.81 -18.18 -20.16
C GLU A 399 11.28 -17.88 -19.86
N LYS A 400 11.58 -16.74 -19.24
CA LYS A 400 12.95 -16.33 -18.92
C LYS A 400 13.51 -17.05 -17.69
N ALA A 401 12.71 -17.40 -16.70
CA ALA A 401 13.18 -17.95 -15.43
C ALA A 401 12.29 -19.09 -14.87
N PRO A 402 12.05 -20.17 -15.65
CA PRO A 402 11.08 -21.22 -15.30
C PRO A 402 11.47 -22.00 -14.04
N HIS A 403 12.73 -21.96 -13.62
CA HIS A 403 13.22 -22.68 -12.44
C HIS A 403 13.23 -21.85 -11.16
N GLN A 404 13.05 -20.53 -11.26
CA GLN A 404 13.08 -19.62 -10.11
C GLN A 404 11.71 -19.05 -9.76
N ILE A 405 10.79 -19.07 -10.73
CA ILE A 405 9.45 -18.55 -10.61
C ILE A 405 8.46 -19.72 -10.48
N GLU A 406 7.61 -19.66 -9.47
CA GLU A 406 6.50 -20.57 -9.27
C GLU A 406 5.19 -19.78 -9.26
N ILE A 407 4.19 -20.29 -9.98
CA ILE A 407 2.83 -19.77 -9.92
C ILE A 407 2.09 -20.39 -8.75
N LEU A 408 1.56 -19.56 -7.86
CA LEU A 408 0.62 -19.95 -6.82
C LEU A 408 -0.78 -19.53 -7.24
N HIS A 409 -1.64 -20.49 -7.55
CA HIS A 409 -3.06 -20.24 -7.80
C HIS A 409 -3.78 -20.03 -6.46
N TYR A 410 -4.37 -18.86 -6.29
CA TYR A 410 -4.97 -18.40 -5.03
C TYR A 410 -6.11 -19.32 -4.59
N GLU A 411 -6.95 -19.74 -5.52
CA GLU A 411 -8.11 -20.60 -5.26
C GLU A 411 -7.66 -21.97 -4.73
N ASP A 412 -6.69 -22.60 -5.40
CA ASP A 412 -6.12 -23.88 -4.98
C ASP A 412 -5.40 -23.74 -3.63
N PHE A 413 -4.67 -22.63 -3.46
CA PHE A 413 -3.96 -22.33 -2.23
C PHE A 413 -4.94 -22.22 -1.05
N VAL A 414 -6.00 -21.42 -1.18
CA VAL A 414 -7.03 -21.27 -0.14
C VAL A 414 -7.74 -22.60 0.12
N ALA A 415 -8.10 -23.36 -0.93
CA ALA A 415 -8.73 -24.65 -0.79
C ALA A 415 -7.85 -25.65 -0.01
N SER A 416 -6.53 -25.62 -0.24
CA SER A 416 -5.58 -26.47 0.50
C SER A 416 -5.48 -26.12 2.00
N LEU A 417 -5.76 -24.86 2.35
CA LEU A 417 -5.72 -24.36 3.72
C LEU A 417 -7.00 -24.56 4.51
N ALA A 418 -8.11 -24.95 3.86
CA ALA A 418 -9.37 -25.22 4.54
C ALA A 418 -9.25 -26.28 5.67
N ASN A 419 -8.16 -27.06 5.66
CA ASN A 419 -7.82 -28.06 6.66
C ASN A 419 -6.68 -27.66 7.63
N THR A 420 -6.07 -26.48 7.47
CA THR A 420 -4.94 -26.00 8.30
C THR A 420 -5.12 -24.54 8.68
N GLN A 421 -5.59 -24.28 9.91
CA GLN A 421 -5.61 -22.92 10.46
C GLN A 421 -4.19 -22.52 10.89
N PRO A 422 -3.57 -21.48 10.31
CA PRO A 422 -2.32 -20.98 10.84
C PRO A 422 -2.58 -20.32 12.19
N MET A 423 -1.88 -20.75 13.24
CA MET A 423 -1.78 -19.95 14.46
C MET A 423 -0.94 -18.71 14.15
N ILE A 424 -1.58 -17.53 14.17
CA ILE A 424 -0.89 -16.25 14.05
C ILE A 424 -0.27 -15.94 15.42
N THR A 425 1.04 -16.09 15.55
CA THR A 425 1.76 -15.72 16.77
C THR A 425 1.92 -14.20 16.84
N SER A 426 1.70 -13.62 18.03
CA SER A 426 1.68 -12.18 18.29
C SER A 426 3.02 -11.44 18.10
N GLN A 427 4.11 -12.15 17.78
CA GLN A 427 5.47 -11.60 17.75
C GLN A 427 5.97 -11.22 16.35
N THR A 428 5.25 -11.58 15.31
CA THR A 428 5.66 -11.31 13.92
C THR A 428 4.61 -10.43 13.27
N ASN A 429 5.07 -9.32 12.68
CA ASN A 429 4.43 -8.53 11.62
C ASN A 429 4.05 -7.08 12.01
N ILE A 430 5.03 -6.19 11.99
CA ILE A 430 4.78 -4.77 11.71
C ILE A 430 4.46 -4.68 10.21
N ASN A 431 3.19 -4.49 9.86
CA ASN A 431 2.70 -4.51 8.48
C ASN A 431 2.37 -3.10 7.99
N HIS A 432 2.68 -2.77 6.74
CA HIS A 432 2.52 -1.42 6.17
C HIS A 432 1.44 -1.29 5.08
N SER A 433 0.84 -2.39 4.60
CA SER A 433 -0.19 -2.36 3.56
C SER A 433 -1.55 -1.88 4.10
N PRO A 434 -2.22 -0.88 3.49
CA PRO A 434 -3.46 -0.24 3.98
C PRO A 434 -4.62 -1.17 4.35
N ASN A 435 -4.58 -2.45 3.95
CA ASN A 435 -5.71 -3.39 4.03
C ASN A 435 -5.52 -4.55 5.03
N TYR A 436 -4.43 -4.59 5.82
CA TYR A 436 -4.02 -5.81 6.53
C TYR A 436 -4.68 -6.11 7.88
N SER A 437 -5.27 -5.15 8.60
CA SER A 437 -5.88 -5.46 9.92
C SER A 437 -7.12 -6.35 9.86
N SER A 438 -7.51 -6.83 8.68
CA SER A 438 -8.47 -7.91 8.46
C SER A 438 -7.86 -9.32 8.61
N VAL A 439 -6.53 -9.47 8.58
CA VAL A 439 -5.86 -10.79 8.48
C VAL A 439 -5.51 -11.39 9.86
N THR A 440 -5.43 -10.57 10.92
CA THR A 440 -4.91 -11.00 12.23
C THR A 440 -5.89 -11.77 13.12
N LYS A 441 -7.20 -11.78 12.83
CA LYS A 441 -8.17 -12.57 13.61
C LYS A 441 -9.01 -13.54 12.82
N ALA A 442 -9.01 -13.44 11.50
CA ALA A 442 -9.57 -14.48 10.66
C ALA A 442 -9.01 -14.36 9.25
N VAL A 443 -8.27 -15.37 8.81
CA VAL A 443 -7.96 -15.56 7.38
C VAL A 443 -9.24 -15.86 6.55
N THR A 444 -10.44 -15.68 7.14
CA THR A 444 -11.74 -16.17 6.66
C THR A 444 -12.43 -15.27 5.63
N THR A 445 -11.83 -14.16 5.19
CA THR A 445 -12.38 -13.43 4.03
C THR A 445 -11.72 -13.85 2.72
N SER A 446 -11.22 -15.09 2.65
CA SER A 446 -10.84 -15.74 1.40
C SER A 446 -12.09 -16.01 0.55
N ARG A 447 -12.66 -14.96 -0.02
CA ARG A 447 -13.76 -15.08 -0.97
C ARG A 447 -13.16 -15.54 -2.29
N VAL A 448 -13.28 -16.82 -2.57
CA VAL A 448 -13.19 -17.38 -3.92
C VAL A 448 -14.54 -17.13 -4.59
N ASP A 449 -14.54 -16.94 -5.92
CA ASP A 449 -15.74 -16.68 -6.73
C ASP A 449 -16.48 -15.39 -6.32
N ARG A 450 -15.72 -14.38 -5.88
CA ARG A 450 -16.27 -13.05 -5.55
C ARG A 450 -16.97 -12.42 -6.74
N ALA A 451 -16.54 -12.70 -7.97
CA ALA A 451 -17.09 -12.08 -9.16
C ALA A 451 -18.41 -12.68 -9.63
N GLU A 452 -18.78 -13.88 -9.18
CA GLU A 452 -19.98 -14.57 -9.67
C GLU A 452 -21.26 -13.74 -9.51
N PRO A 453 -21.55 -13.11 -8.34
CA PRO A 453 -22.74 -12.27 -8.18
C PRO A 453 -22.70 -10.97 -8.99
N TYR A 454 -21.57 -10.63 -9.59
CA TYR A 454 -21.37 -9.41 -10.37
C TYR A 454 -21.30 -9.65 -11.87
N ARG A 455 -21.30 -10.92 -12.30
CA ARG A 455 -21.09 -11.30 -13.70
C ARG A 455 -22.08 -10.63 -14.65
N GLU A 456 -23.34 -10.50 -14.24
CA GLU A 456 -24.39 -9.84 -15.02
C GLU A 456 -24.23 -8.32 -15.15
N PHE A 457 -23.43 -7.68 -14.28
CA PHE A 457 -23.17 -6.23 -14.34
C PHE A 457 -21.87 -5.87 -15.06
N LEU A 458 -21.06 -6.88 -15.42
CA LEU A 458 -19.82 -6.71 -16.15
C LEU A 458 -20.10 -6.71 -17.67
N PRO A 459 -19.40 -5.88 -18.46
CA PRO A 459 -19.46 -5.97 -19.91
C PRO A 459 -19.06 -7.36 -20.41
N THR A 460 -19.86 -7.94 -21.31
CA THR A 460 -19.67 -9.32 -21.81
C THR A 460 -18.29 -9.52 -22.44
N ASP A 461 -17.80 -8.54 -23.19
CA ASP A 461 -16.48 -8.55 -23.82
C ASP A 461 -15.35 -8.63 -22.79
N ILE A 462 -15.49 -7.94 -21.65
CA ILE A 462 -14.53 -8.02 -20.53
C ILE A 462 -14.58 -9.38 -19.86
N VAL A 463 -15.78 -9.94 -19.66
CA VAL A 463 -15.94 -11.26 -19.06
C VAL A 463 -15.24 -12.32 -19.91
N VAL A 464 -15.57 -12.37 -21.20
CA VAL A 464 -14.95 -13.32 -22.15
C VAL A 464 -13.44 -13.13 -22.20
N SER A 465 -12.97 -11.89 -22.36
CA SER A 465 -11.53 -11.61 -22.45
C SER A 465 -10.77 -12.05 -21.21
N LEU A 466 -11.32 -11.85 -19.99
CA LEU A 466 -10.63 -12.22 -18.76
C LEU A 466 -10.73 -13.70 -18.40
N GLU A 467 -11.68 -14.44 -18.97
CA GLU A 467 -11.76 -15.91 -18.84
C GLU A 467 -10.77 -16.62 -19.76
N GLU A 468 -10.29 -15.95 -20.82
CA GLU A 468 -9.30 -16.50 -21.77
C GLU A 468 -7.83 -16.32 -21.34
N VAL A 469 -7.54 -15.42 -20.37
CA VAL A 469 -6.18 -15.13 -19.87
C VAL A 469 -5.88 -15.87 -18.57
#